data_AF-A0A256HYD2-F1
#
_entry.id   AF-A0A256HYD2-F1
#
_cell.length_a   1.000
_cell.length_b   1.000
_cell.length_c   1.000
_cell.angle_alpha   90.00
_cell.angle_beta   90.00
_cell.angle_gamma   90.00
#
_symmetry.space_group_name_H-M   'P 1'
#
loop_
_entity.id
_entity.type
_entity.pdbx_description
1 polymer ?
#
loop_
_entity_poly.entity_id
_entity_poly.type
_entity_poly.pdbx_seq_one_letter_code
_entity_poly.pdbx_strand_id
1 'polypeptide(L)' 'MSRSSTPWDDPDPDHRRTALPADPTLDADDSPDIMASIDSSASRSELVIADVSRENAWVSVDETDATVLEEWC' A
#
# COMPACT_ATOMS: atom_id res chain seq x y z
N MET A 1 25.13 8.50 22.03
CA MET A 1 23.71 8.51 21.63
C MET A 1 23.47 7.27 20.77
N SER A 2 22.84 6.25 21.35
CA SER A 2 22.56 4.99 20.64
C SER A 2 21.33 5.19 19.77
N ARG A 3 21.46 5.12 18.44
CA ARG A 3 20.31 5.03 17.54
C ARG A 3 19.75 3.62 17.69
N SER A 4 18.57 3.47 18.27
CA SER A 4 17.85 2.19 18.25
C SER A 4 17.37 1.98 16.82
N SER A 5 18.02 1.10 16.07
CA SER A 5 17.53 0.67 14.77
C SER A 5 16.18 -0.01 14.97
N THR A 6 15.14 0.59 14.42
CA THR A 6 13.84 -0.05 14.28
C THR A 6 14.01 -1.32 13.43
N PRO A 7 13.28 -2.41 13.73
CA PRO A 7 13.44 -3.70 13.04
C PRO A 7 13.07 -3.64 11.55
N TRP A 8 12.51 -2.53 11.08
CA TRP A 8 12.15 -2.25 9.69
C TRP A 8 13.25 -1.51 8.90
N ASP A 9 14.39 -1.20 9.51
CA ASP A 9 15.50 -0.44 8.90
C ASP A 9 16.50 -1.35 8.16
N ASP A 10 16.38 -2.68 8.31
CA ASP A 10 17.21 -3.64 7.57
C ASP A 10 16.54 -3.92 6.20
N PRO A 11 17.21 -3.61 5.08
CA PRO A 11 16.68 -3.92 3.76
C PRO A 11 16.66 -5.45 3.60
N ASP A 12 15.46 -6.01 3.51
CA ASP A 12 15.24 -7.45 3.35
C ASP A 12 16.04 -7.99 2.14
N PRO A 13 17.03 -8.89 2.34
CA PRO A 13 17.84 -9.41 1.25
C PRO A 13 17.10 -10.39 0.33
N ASP A 14 15.88 -10.80 0.69
CA ASP A 14 15.02 -11.73 -0.06
C ASP A 14 14.07 -11.03 -1.06
N HIS A 15 14.47 -9.88 -1.60
CA HIS A 15 13.89 -9.33 -2.85
C HIS A 15 14.10 -10.22 -4.09
N ARG A 16 14.59 -11.45 -3.95
CA ARG A 16 14.54 -12.46 -5.01
C ARG A 16 13.13 -13.02 -5.13
N ARG A 17 12.28 -12.23 -5.78
CA ARG A 17 11.14 -12.69 -6.59
C ARG A 17 10.36 -13.84 -5.95
N THR A 18 9.60 -13.53 -4.89
CA THR A 18 8.31 -14.21 -4.71
C THR A 18 7.33 -13.62 -5.71
N ALA A 19 7.62 -13.81 -7.00
CA ALA A 19 6.59 -13.67 -8.01
C ALA A 19 5.64 -14.85 -7.77
N LEU A 20 4.50 -14.58 -7.16
CA LEU A 20 3.30 -15.39 -7.35
C LEU A 20 3.22 -15.74 -8.85
N PRO A 21 2.82 -16.95 -9.24
CA PRO A 21 2.69 -17.28 -10.65
C PRO A 21 1.68 -16.31 -11.27
N ALA A 22 2.20 -15.26 -11.90
CA ALA A 22 1.42 -14.34 -12.69
C ALA A 22 0.98 -15.14 -13.91
N ASP A 23 -0.33 -15.31 -14.04
CA ASP A 23 -0.93 -15.86 -15.23
C ASP A 23 -0.39 -15.05 -16.43
N PRO A 24 0.31 -15.69 -17.40
CA PRO A 24 1.03 -14.98 -18.46
C PRO A 24 0.09 -14.32 -19.49
N THR A 25 -1.22 -14.33 -19.23
CA THR A 25 -2.24 -13.73 -20.08
C THR A 25 -2.68 -12.33 -19.64
N LEU A 26 -2.14 -11.80 -18.53
CA LEU A 26 -2.26 -10.39 -18.20
C LEU A 26 -1.07 -9.66 -18.83
N ASP A 27 -1.31 -8.99 -19.95
CA ASP A 27 -0.35 -8.05 -20.52
C ASP A 27 0.16 -7.14 -19.39
N ALA A 28 1.47 -7.17 -19.10
CA ALA A 28 2.08 -6.37 -18.03
C ALA A 28 1.92 -4.85 -18.27
N ASP A 29 1.48 -4.45 -19.47
CA ASP A 29 1.11 -3.09 -19.85
C ASP A 29 -0.31 -2.68 -19.41
N ASP A 30 -1.18 -3.61 -19.00
CA ASP A 30 -2.56 -3.33 -18.56
C ASP A 30 -2.75 -3.48 -17.04
N SER A 31 -1.69 -3.77 -16.27
CA SER A 31 -1.78 -3.84 -14.82
C SER A 31 -1.95 -2.43 -14.22
N PRO A 32 -3.01 -2.18 -13.41
CA PRO A 32 -3.21 -0.86 -12.80
C PRO A 32 -2.05 -0.52 -11.87
N ASP A 33 -1.54 0.71 -11.97
CA ASP A 33 -0.49 1.22 -11.10
C ASP A 33 -1.14 1.77 -9.82
N ILE A 34 -1.23 0.94 -8.79
CA ILE A 34 -1.93 1.27 -7.54
C ILE A 34 -0.93 1.73 -6.47
N MET A 35 -1.20 2.89 -5.88
CA MET A 35 -0.48 3.42 -4.72
C MET A 35 -1.42 3.55 -3.52
N ALA A 36 -0.90 3.22 -2.33
CA ALA A 36 -1.59 3.44 -1.06
C ALA A 36 -0.73 4.32 -0.15
N SER A 37 -1.35 5.30 0.50
CA SER A 37 -0.69 6.23 1.41
C SER A 37 -1.62 6.64 2.54
N ILE A 38 -1.04 7.02 3.68
CA ILE A 38 -1.77 7.71 4.74
C ILE A 38 -1.59 9.22 4.53
N ASP A 39 -2.69 9.95 4.37
CA ASP A 39 -2.68 11.40 4.46
C ASP A 39 -2.88 11.82 5.93
N SER A 40 -1.88 12.48 6.50
CA SER A 40 -1.92 13.01 7.86
C SER A 40 -1.95 14.54 7.89
N SER A 41 -2.21 15.19 6.75
CA SER A 41 -2.23 16.65 6.64
C SER A 41 -3.53 17.27 7.17
N ALA A 42 -4.62 16.49 7.17
CA ALA A 42 -5.90 16.87 7.73
C ALA A 42 -5.95 16.69 9.26
N SER A 43 -7.04 17.17 9.87
CA SER A 43 -7.31 17.02 11.30
C SER A 43 -7.39 15.56 11.78
N ARG A 44 -7.61 14.64 10.84
CA ARG A 44 -7.66 13.19 11.03
C ARG A 44 -6.84 12.52 9.94
N SER A 45 -6.27 11.37 10.27
CA SER A 45 -5.55 10.55 9.29
C SER A 45 -6.53 9.83 8.37
N GLU A 46 -6.23 9.82 7.09
CA GLU A 46 -7.02 9.14 6.07
C GLU A 46 -6.16 8.14 5.27
N LEU A 47 -6.72 6.97 4.96
CA LEU A 47 -6.11 6.02 4.03
C LEU A 47 -6.56 6.36 2.61
N VAL A 48 -5.61 6.69 1.75
CA VAL A 48 -5.84 6.97 0.33
C VAL A 48 -5.31 5.80 -0.50
N ILE A 49 -6.15 5.27 -1.39
CA ILE A 49 -5.78 4.27 -2.39
C ILE A 49 -6.09 4.87 -3.77
N ALA A 50 -5.08 5.00 -4.61
CA ALA A 50 -5.21 5.61 -5.93
C ALA A 50 -4.61 4.72 -7.01
N ASP A 51 -5.32 4.59 -8.13
CA ASP A 51 -4.74 4.18 -9.39
C ASP A 51 -4.09 5.40 -10.04
N VAL A 52 -2.76 5.48 -9.99
CA VAL A 52 -2.00 6.64 -10.48
C VAL A 52 -1.90 6.68 -12.01
N SER A 53 -2.32 5.61 -12.69
CA SER A 53 -2.39 5.54 -14.15
C SER A 53 -3.67 6.17 -14.71
N ARG A 54 -4.68 6.43 -13.86
CA ARG A 54 -6.01 6.91 -14.27
C ARG A 54 -6.42 8.17 -13.51
N GLU A 55 -7.08 9.08 -14.21
CA GLU A 55 -7.62 10.28 -13.60
C GLU A 55 -8.85 9.96 -12.74
N ASN A 56 -8.93 10.58 -11.56
CA ASN A 56 -10.07 10.47 -10.66
C ASN A 56 -10.42 9.01 -10.25
N ALA A 57 -9.44 8.11 -10.28
CA ALA A 57 -9.57 6.72 -9.90
C ALA A 57 -8.93 6.49 -8.51
N TRP A 58 -9.54 7.07 -7.47
CA TRP A 58 -9.04 6.98 -6.11
C TRP A 58 -10.19 6.91 -5.10
N VAL A 59 -9.88 6.40 -3.92
CA VAL A 59 -10.76 6.37 -2.75
C VAL A 59 -9.97 6.81 -1.52
N SER A 60 -10.64 7.51 -0.61
CA SER A 60 -10.13 7.84 0.72
C SER A 60 -11.11 7.35 1.78
N VAL A 61 -10.58 6.89 2.91
CA VAL A 61 -11.35 6.44 4.08
C VAL A 61 -10.73 7.04 5.34
N ASP A 62 -11.56 7.62 6.20
CA ASP A 62 -11.14 8.11 7.52
C ASP A 62 -10.73 6.93 8.41
N GLU A 63 -9.68 7.12 9.23
CA GLU A 63 -9.19 6.11 10.17
C GLU A 63 -10.32 5.52 11.04
N THR A 64 -11.31 6.33 11.43
CA THR A 64 -12.42 5.88 12.29
C THR A 64 -13.50 5.08 11.57
N ASP A 65 -13.56 5.18 10.23
CA ASP A 65 -14.48 4.42 9.38
C ASP A 65 -13.82 3.15 8.80
N ALA A 66 -12.50 3.01 8.95
CA ALA A 66 -11.78 1.82 8.53
C ALA A 66 -12.00 0.66 9.52
N THR A 67 -12.44 -0.48 9.01
CA THR A 67 -12.59 -1.71 9.81
C THR A 67 -11.21 -2.17 10.32
N VAL A 68 -11.07 -2.47 11.61
CA VAL A 68 -9.81 -3.01 12.15
C VAL A 68 -9.58 -4.44 11.67
N LEU A 69 -8.32 -4.86 11.53
CA LEU A 69 -7.96 -6.17 10.94
C LEU A 69 -8.65 -7.37 11.61
N GLU A 70 -8.91 -7.29 12.92
CA GLU A 70 -9.61 -8.33 13.69
C GLU A 70 -11.07 -8.52 13.27
N GLU A 71 -11.66 -7.55 12.57
CA GLU A 71 -13.06 -7.55 12.13
C GLU A 71 -13.23 -7.96 10.65
N TRP A 72 -12.15 -8.31 9.94
CA TRP A 72 -12.18 -8.64 8.50
C TRP A 72 -12.66 -10.06 8.16
N CYS A 73 -13.21 -10.80 9.13
CA CYS A 73 -13.59 -12.22 9.06
C CYS A 73 -14.32 -12.67 7.79
#